data_AF-A0AA35NU39-F1
#
_entry.id   AF-A0AA35NU39-F1
#
_cell.length_a   1.000
_cell.length_b   1.000
_cell.length_c   1.000
_cell.angle_alpha   90.00
_cell.angle_beta   90.00
_cell.angle_gamma   90.00
#
_symmetry.space_group_name_H-M   'P 1'
#
loop_
_entity.id
_entity.type
_entity.pdbx_description
1 polymer ?
#
loop_
_entity_poly.entity_id
_entity_poly.type
_entity_poly.pdbx_seq_one_letter_code
_entity_poly.pdbx_strand_id
1 'polypeptide(L)'
;MPVFFTKIVLMDDAVDCLMSFSDFLFAFQIQFYYSEFIESMAAIYQELLTGKNPNTVIVPTSSSGQHRSRQTLSECSPLDGVEASAFYQCLESLCDRSKYSCPPSAIVKEVLSSVQRLTFYGFLMALAKHHGINRALGALPDKADLLLDPHMDQELEKLVAQVSGLSLSNSNPASGDATNVPSRPSLRLSSPWRPLLHRRKMDAESDGSTEETDSSEN
;
A
#
# COMPACT_ATOMS: atom_id res chain seq x y z
N MET A 1 -2.88 -18.29 9.29
CA MET A 1 -2.09 -17.35 8.46
C MET A 1 -2.74 -15.95 8.43
N PRO A 2 -2.65 -15.09 9.48
CA PRO A 2 -3.06 -13.70 9.30
C PRO A 2 -2.24 -12.66 10.11
N VAL A 3 -0.89 -12.70 10.10
CA VAL A 3 -0.07 -11.67 10.81
C VAL A 3 1.00 -10.98 9.95
N PHE A 4 1.17 -11.36 8.68
CA PHE A 4 2.32 -10.89 7.88
C PHE A 4 2.03 -9.72 6.93
N PHE A 5 0.79 -9.21 6.86
CA PHE A 5 0.39 -8.22 5.83
C PHE A 5 0.53 -6.75 6.24
N THR A 6 0.99 -6.43 7.45
CA THR A 6 0.71 -5.13 8.07
C THR A 6 1.90 -4.18 8.25
N LYS A 7 3.11 -4.52 7.81
CA LYS A 7 4.30 -3.70 8.14
C LYS A 7 4.63 -2.56 7.18
N ILE A 8 4.29 -2.65 5.88
CA ILE A 8 4.46 -1.52 4.94
C ILE A 8 3.13 -0.75 4.75
N VAL A 9 2.01 -1.48 4.78
CA VAL A 9 0.69 -0.97 4.35
C VAL A 9 -0.12 -0.39 5.52
N LEU A 10 0.22 -0.73 6.78
CA LEU A 10 -0.46 -0.22 7.99
C LEU A 10 0.51 0.44 8.99
N MET A 11 1.55 1.11 8.51
CA MET A 11 2.38 1.93 9.43
C MET A 11 1.63 3.20 9.84
N ASP A 12 1.72 3.54 11.12
CA ASP A 12 1.14 4.75 11.71
C ASP A 12 1.68 6.03 11.06
N ASP A 13 2.91 5.99 10.50
CA ASP A 13 3.51 7.10 9.74
C ASP A 13 2.94 7.26 8.31
N ALA A 14 2.10 6.34 7.84
CA ALA A 14 1.50 6.35 6.50
C ALA A 14 0.05 6.87 6.48
N VAL A 15 -0.51 7.25 7.63
CA VAL A 15 -1.91 7.67 7.79
C VAL A 15 -2.33 8.85 6.89
N ASP A 16 -1.38 9.63 6.39
CA ASP A 16 -1.65 10.81 5.56
C ASP A 16 -1.30 10.64 4.06
N CYS A 17 -0.80 9.48 3.63
CA CYS A 17 -0.38 9.25 2.24
C CYS A 17 -1.03 8.00 1.63
N LEU A 18 -2.07 8.19 0.81
CA LEU A 18 -2.62 7.13 -0.01
C LEU A 18 -1.53 6.58 -0.95
N MET A 19 -1.20 5.31 -0.79
CA MET A 19 -0.27 4.60 -1.67
C MET A 19 -0.94 4.30 -3.01
N SER A 20 -0.26 4.54 -4.13
CA SER A 20 -0.78 4.12 -5.43
C SER A 20 -0.86 2.59 -5.50
N PHE A 21 -1.80 2.04 -6.29
CA PHE A 21 -1.90 0.59 -6.47
C PHE A 21 -0.60 -0.03 -6.99
N SER A 22 0.09 0.67 -7.90
CA SER A 22 1.40 0.23 -8.39
C SER A 22 2.44 0.15 -7.28
N ASP A 23 2.52 1.17 -6.42
CA ASP A 23 3.46 1.16 -5.30
C ASP A 23 3.10 0.04 -4.32
N PHE A 24 1.81 -0.18 -4.03
CA PHE A 24 1.33 -1.27 -3.19
C PHE A 24 1.82 -2.63 -3.70
N LEU A 25 1.71 -2.91 -5.00
CA LEU A 25 2.18 -4.17 -5.57
C LEU A 25 3.68 -4.37 -5.38
N PHE A 26 4.50 -3.34 -5.62
CA PHE A 26 5.95 -3.44 -5.42
C PHE A 26 6.33 -3.54 -3.94
N ALA A 27 5.66 -2.82 -3.05
CA ALA A 27 5.85 -2.99 -1.61
C ALA A 27 5.43 -4.38 -1.14
N PHE A 28 4.35 -4.91 -1.68
CA PHE A 28 3.89 -6.25 -1.41
C PHE A 28 4.91 -7.30 -1.87
N GLN A 29 5.50 -7.11 -3.06
CA GLN A 29 6.61 -7.93 -3.54
C GLN A 29 7.79 -7.90 -2.55
N ILE A 30 8.22 -6.72 -2.10
CA ILE A 30 9.29 -6.60 -1.09
C ILE A 30 8.92 -7.33 0.21
N GLN A 31 7.72 -7.11 0.72
CA GLN A 31 7.23 -7.74 1.94
C GLN A 31 7.19 -9.27 1.84
N PHE A 32 6.83 -9.80 0.68
CA PHE A 32 6.72 -11.23 0.45
C PHE A 32 8.10 -11.90 0.34
N TYR A 33 9.02 -11.31 -0.43
CA TYR A 33 10.34 -11.92 -0.70
C TYR A 33 11.36 -11.71 0.42
N TYR A 34 11.24 -10.62 1.18
CA TYR A 34 12.20 -10.24 2.22
C TYR A 34 11.55 -10.14 3.61
N SER A 35 10.49 -10.90 3.86
CA SER A 35 9.69 -10.83 5.09
C SER A 35 10.55 -10.87 6.36
N GLU A 36 11.34 -11.92 6.55
CA GLU A 36 12.20 -12.12 7.73
C GLU A 36 13.27 -11.03 7.90
N PHE A 37 13.85 -10.59 6.78
CA PHE A 37 14.78 -9.47 6.76
C PHE A 37 14.09 -8.20 7.27
N ILE A 38 12.92 -7.89 6.72
CA ILE A 38 12.11 -6.72 7.14
C ILE A 38 11.75 -6.78 8.62
N GLU A 39 11.46 -7.95 9.18
CA GLU A 39 11.21 -8.09 10.62
C GLU A 39 12.44 -7.74 11.45
N SER A 40 13.61 -8.20 11.02
CA SER A 40 14.89 -7.92 11.67
C SER A 40 15.25 -6.43 11.59
N MET A 41 15.04 -5.80 10.43
CA MET A 41 15.26 -4.36 10.24
C MET A 41 14.31 -3.53 11.10
N ALA A 42 13.04 -3.94 11.21
CA ALA A 42 12.07 -3.25 12.05
C ALA A 42 12.51 -3.25 13.52
N ALA A 43 13.04 -4.38 14.01
CA ALA A 43 13.59 -4.47 15.37
C ALA A 43 14.76 -3.50 15.58
N ILE A 44 15.70 -3.45 14.64
CA ILE A 44 16.84 -2.52 14.67
C ILE A 44 16.36 -1.06 14.67
N TYR A 45 15.41 -0.72 13.78
CA TYR A 45 14.86 0.63 13.68
C TYR A 45 14.20 1.08 14.99
N GLN A 46 13.41 0.20 15.62
CA GLN A 46 12.78 0.48 16.92
C GLN A 46 13.79 0.60 18.06
N GLU A 47 14.87 -0.20 18.05
CA GLU A 47 15.95 -0.09 19.03
C GLU A 47 16.67 1.26 18.93
N LEU A 48 16.94 1.72 17.71
CA LEU A 48 17.54 3.04 17.46
C LEU A 48 16.60 4.18 17.86
N LEU A 49 15.30 4.08 17.56
CA LEU A 49 14.31 5.08 17.98
C LEU A 49 14.23 5.20 19.52
N THR A 50 14.30 4.07 20.23
CA THR A 50 14.24 4.05 21.70
C THR A 50 15.57 4.43 22.38
N GLY A 51 16.62 4.73 21.61
CA GLY A 51 17.91 5.18 22.13
C GLY A 51 18.72 4.09 22.84
N LYS A 52 18.39 2.82 22.62
CA LYS A 52 19.18 1.67 23.09
C LYS A 52 20.40 1.48 22.19
N ASN A 53 21.30 2.45 22.27
CA ASN A 53 22.65 2.31 21.77
C ASN A 53 23.45 1.42 22.75
N PRO A 54 24.09 0.31 22.31
CA PRO A 54 24.92 -0.53 23.18
C PRO A 54 26.16 0.18 23.76
N ASN A 55 26.45 1.41 23.29
CA ASN A 55 27.52 2.28 23.77
C ASN A 55 27.03 3.43 24.68
N THR A 56 25.77 3.43 25.13
CA THR A 56 25.31 4.43 26.11
C THR A 56 25.81 4.04 27.50
N VAL A 57 27.02 4.49 27.84
CA VAL A 57 27.55 4.42 29.21
C VAL A 57 26.78 5.42 30.06
N ILE A 58 25.79 4.94 30.82
CA ILE A 58 25.14 5.73 31.86
C ILE A 58 26.10 5.76 33.05
N VAL A 59 26.89 6.82 33.17
CA VAL A 59 27.71 7.06 34.36
C VAL A 59 26.76 7.50 35.48
N PRO A 60 26.71 6.80 36.63
CA PRO A 60 26.00 7.29 37.81
C PRO A 60 26.76 8.48 38.39
N THR A 61 26.48 9.70 37.91
CA THR A 61 27.04 10.89 38.56
C THR A 61 26.23 11.18 39.82
N SER A 62 26.71 10.69 40.95
CA SER A 62 26.31 11.20 42.26
C SER A 62 26.93 12.58 42.49
N SER A 63 26.17 13.68 42.38
CA SER A 63 26.39 14.84 43.25
C SER A 63 25.23 15.84 43.25
N SER A 64 24.86 16.22 44.47
CA SER A 64 24.22 17.45 44.93
C SER A 64 24.34 18.68 44.01
N GLY A 65 23.23 19.44 43.91
CA GLY A 65 23.29 20.89 43.75
C GLY A 65 23.15 21.43 42.33
N GLN A 66 21.98 22.01 42.05
CA GLN A 66 21.68 23.05 41.07
C GLN A 66 22.71 23.30 39.94
N HIS A 67 22.48 22.69 38.80
CA HIS A 67 22.69 23.38 37.53
C HIS A 67 21.58 22.96 36.58
N ARG A 68 20.77 23.93 36.15
CA ARG A 68 19.87 23.78 35.00
C ARG A 68 20.74 23.51 33.76
N SER A 69 21.18 22.27 33.58
CA SER A 69 21.45 21.78 32.24
C SER A 69 20.11 21.23 31.77
N ARG A 70 19.40 22.03 30.97
CA ARG A 70 18.42 21.48 30.06
C ARG A 70 19.25 20.58 29.13
N GLN A 71 19.40 19.31 29.51
CA GLN A 71 19.42 18.27 28.50
C GLN A 71 18.15 18.55 27.71
N THR A 72 18.30 19.15 26.55
CA THR A 72 17.36 18.95 25.48
C THR A 72 17.41 17.44 25.26
N LEU A 73 16.60 16.71 26.03
CA LEU A 73 15.79 15.65 25.49
C LEU A 73 15.27 16.27 24.21
N SER A 74 15.99 16.01 23.11
CA SER A 74 15.51 16.39 21.81
C SER A 74 14.19 15.63 21.76
N GLU A 75 13.10 16.37 21.95
CA GLU A 75 11.78 15.99 21.51
C GLU A 75 11.93 15.85 20.00
N CYS A 76 12.64 14.81 19.56
CA CYS A 76 12.60 14.34 18.19
C CYS A 76 11.14 13.97 18.04
N SER A 77 10.41 14.83 17.33
CA SER A 77 9.08 14.47 16.87
C SER A 77 9.18 13.08 16.24
N PRO A 78 8.22 12.17 16.47
CA PRO A 78 8.23 10.84 15.83
C PRO A 78 8.43 10.89 14.30
N LEU A 79 8.17 12.05 13.68
CA LEU A 79 8.42 12.37 12.28
C LEU A 79 9.90 12.46 11.87
N ASP A 80 10.85 12.58 12.81
CA ASP A 80 12.25 12.88 12.50
C ASP A 80 13.08 11.60 12.18
N GLY A 81 12.50 10.41 12.39
CA GLY A 81 13.11 9.13 12.03
C GLY A 81 14.46 8.85 12.72
N VAL A 82 15.21 7.86 12.20
CA VAL A 82 16.55 7.49 12.69
C VAL A 82 17.64 7.99 11.75
N GLU A 83 18.86 8.21 12.28
CA GLU A 83 20.03 8.51 11.46
C GLU A 83 20.36 7.32 10.53
N ALA A 84 20.43 7.60 9.22
CA ALA A 84 20.63 6.59 8.19
C ALA A 84 21.97 5.88 8.33
N SER A 85 23.01 6.62 8.74
CA SER A 85 24.36 6.07 8.97
C SER A 85 24.39 5.05 10.10
N ALA A 86 23.73 5.33 11.23
CA ALA A 86 23.62 4.42 12.35
C ALA A 86 22.80 3.17 11.98
N PHE A 87 21.69 3.37 11.27
CA PHE A 87 20.86 2.27 10.78
C PHE A 87 21.63 1.36 9.83
N TYR A 88 22.39 1.92 8.88
CA TYR A 88 23.20 1.13 7.95
C TYR A 88 24.27 0.29 8.64
N GLN A 89 24.96 0.84 9.65
CA GLN A 89 25.99 0.09 10.40
C GLN A 89 25.40 -1.17 11.05
N CYS A 90 24.20 -1.07 11.62
CA CYS A 90 23.51 -2.24 12.17
C CYS A 90 23.11 -3.24 11.06
N LEU A 91 22.61 -2.74 9.93
CA LEU A 91 22.19 -3.57 8.80
C LEU A 91 23.31 -4.30 8.08
N GLU A 92 24.50 -3.71 7.97
CA GLU A 92 25.65 -4.33 7.30
C GLU A 92 25.98 -5.69 7.94
N SER A 93 26.00 -5.74 9.27
CA SER A 93 26.19 -6.98 10.04
C SER A 93 25.06 -8.00 9.87
N LEU A 94 23.85 -7.54 9.54
CA LEU A 94 22.67 -8.37 9.34
C LEU A 94 22.71 -9.05 7.97
N CYS A 95 23.04 -8.31 6.91
CA CYS A 95 23.14 -8.82 5.54
C CYS A 95 24.25 -9.87 5.40
N ASP A 96 25.37 -9.71 6.09
CA ASP A 96 26.49 -10.67 6.04
C ASP A 96 26.17 -11.99 6.76
N ARG A 97 25.24 -11.95 7.72
CA ARG A 97 24.90 -13.09 8.59
C ARG A 97 23.52 -13.67 8.31
N SER A 98 22.79 -13.13 7.33
CA SER A 98 21.40 -13.49 7.08
C SER A 98 21.28 -14.90 6.54
N LYS A 99 20.42 -15.70 7.19
CA LYS A 99 20.00 -17.02 6.68
C LYS A 99 18.84 -16.93 5.69
N TYR A 100 18.23 -15.76 5.60
CA TYR A 100 17.07 -15.43 4.78
C TYR A 100 17.48 -14.57 3.58
N SER A 101 16.60 -14.49 2.59
CA SER A 101 16.75 -13.60 1.46
C SER A 101 16.88 -12.14 1.92
N CYS A 102 17.83 -11.42 1.36
CA CYS A 102 18.04 -9.99 1.60
C CYS A 102 18.31 -9.26 0.27
N PRO A 103 17.93 -7.98 0.15
CA PRO A 103 18.34 -7.15 -0.98
C PRO A 103 19.87 -7.06 -1.05
N PRO A 104 20.45 -6.92 -2.25
CA PRO A 104 21.90 -6.72 -2.41
C PRO A 104 22.41 -5.56 -1.53
N SER A 105 23.47 -5.82 -0.75
CA SER A 105 24.01 -4.85 0.21
C SER A 105 24.44 -3.52 -0.41
N ALA A 106 24.93 -3.56 -1.65
CA ALA A 106 25.26 -2.37 -2.44
C ALA A 106 24.04 -1.45 -2.65
N ILE A 107 22.86 -2.02 -2.91
CA ILE A 107 21.63 -1.26 -3.10
C ILE A 107 21.14 -0.68 -1.77
N VAL A 108 21.20 -1.47 -0.69
CA VAL A 108 20.83 -0.98 0.65
C VAL A 108 21.69 0.22 1.04
N LYS A 109 23.01 0.14 0.77
CA LYS A 109 23.95 1.26 0.99
C LYS A 109 23.60 2.47 0.13
N GLU A 110 23.32 2.27 -1.15
CA GLU A 110 22.93 3.34 -2.07
C GLU A 110 21.69 4.08 -1.56
N VAL A 111 20.62 3.34 -1.24
CA VAL A 111 19.37 3.92 -0.71
C VAL A 111 19.63 4.75 0.54
N LEU A 112 20.41 4.23 1.49
CA LEU A 112 20.69 4.91 2.76
C LEU A 112 21.68 6.07 2.63
N SER A 113 22.58 6.03 1.64
CA SER A 113 23.56 7.11 1.42
C SER A 113 22.92 8.41 0.93
N SER A 114 21.70 8.33 0.38
CA SER A 114 20.97 9.48 -0.17
C SER A 114 20.23 10.33 0.88
N VAL A 115 20.16 9.86 2.13
CA VAL A 115 19.36 10.48 3.19
C VAL A 115 20.17 10.60 4.49
N GLN A 116 19.97 11.68 5.22
CA GLN A 116 20.56 11.82 6.56
C GLN A 116 19.74 11.06 7.59
N ARG A 117 18.41 11.22 7.54
CA ARG A 117 17.45 10.57 8.42
C ARG A 117 16.37 9.90 7.60
N LEU A 118 15.84 8.80 8.12
CA LEU A 118 14.79 8.03 7.47
C LEU A 118 13.73 7.59 8.47
N THR A 119 12.49 7.57 7.99
CA THR A 119 11.44 6.76 8.61
C THR A 119 11.52 5.34 8.06
N PHE A 120 11.07 4.36 8.84
CA PHE A 120 11.07 2.96 8.38
C PHE A 120 10.20 2.78 7.14
N TYR A 121 9.04 3.45 7.09
CA TYR A 121 8.18 3.48 5.91
C TYR A 121 8.91 4.07 4.70
N GLY A 122 9.56 5.22 4.86
CA GLY A 122 10.31 5.87 3.77
C GLY A 122 11.40 4.97 3.20
N PHE A 123 12.11 4.25 4.08
CA PHE A 123 13.12 3.28 3.66
C PHE A 123 12.53 2.08 2.92
N LEU A 124 11.46 1.46 3.43
CA LEU A 124 10.81 0.34 2.74
C LEU A 124 10.23 0.77 1.39
N MET A 125 9.70 2.00 1.30
CA MET A 125 9.22 2.57 0.05
C MET A 125 10.36 2.80 -0.95
N ALA A 126 11.52 3.26 -0.49
CA ALA A 126 12.69 3.41 -1.34
C ALA A 126 13.16 2.06 -1.91
N LEU A 127 13.15 0.99 -1.10
CA LEU A 127 13.42 -0.37 -1.59
C LEU A 127 12.37 -0.83 -2.62
N ALA A 128 11.08 -0.62 -2.35
CA ALA A 128 9.99 -1.01 -3.25
C ALA A 128 10.05 -0.27 -4.59
N LYS A 129 10.54 0.97 -4.61
CA LYS A 129 10.69 1.76 -5.84
C LYS A 129 12.00 1.51 -6.58
N HIS A 130 12.92 0.74 -6.00
CA HIS A 130 14.24 0.53 -6.59
C HIS A 130 14.18 -0.43 -7.80
N HIS A 131 14.40 0.09 -9.00
CA HIS A 131 14.36 -0.68 -10.25
C HIS A 131 15.27 -1.91 -10.24
N GLY A 132 16.48 -1.78 -9.70
CA GLY A 132 17.42 -2.90 -9.61
C GLY A 132 16.91 -4.05 -8.73
N ILE A 133 16.17 -3.75 -7.66
CA ILE A 133 15.58 -4.79 -6.80
C ILE A 133 14.39 -5.43 -7.51
N ASN A 134 13.52 -4.62 -8.09
CA ASN A 134 12.34 -5.10 -8.79
C ASN A 134 12.70 -6.01 -9.97
N ARG A 135 13.72 -5.63 -10.75
CA ARG A 135 14.24 -6.47 -11.85
C ARG A 135 14.88 -7.76 -11.31
N ALA A 136 15.61 -7.71 -10.21
CA ALA A 136 16.24 -8.89 -9.62
C ALA A 136 15.21 -9.88 -9.07
N LEU A 137 14.11 -9.40 -8.50
CA LEU A 137 13.00 -10.24 -8.03
C LEU A 137 12.16 -10.78 -9.19
N GLY A 138 11.91 -9.97 -10.21
CA GLY A 138 11.25 -10.38 -11.45
C GLY A 138 9.81 -10.90 -11.30
N ALA A 139 9.16 -10.68 -10.16
CA ALA A 139 7.82 -11.18 -9.90
C ALA A 139 6.72 -10.27 -10.46
N LEU A 140 7.05 -9.03 -10.79
CA LEU A 140 6.18 -8.04 -11.41
C LEU A 140 6.82 -7.50 -12.69
N PRO A 141 6.01 -7.08 -13.68
CA PRO A 141 6.51 -6.36 -14.85
C PRO A 141 7.09 -4.99 -14.45
N ASP A 142 7.73 -4.31 -15.40
CA ASP A 142 8.18 -2.94 -15.18
C ASP A 142 6.99 -2.02 -14.84
N LYS A 143 7.25 -1.02 -14.00
CA LYS A 143 6.19 -0.14 -13.46
C LYS A 143 5.37 0.56 -14.55
N ALA A 144 6.00 0.87 -15.69
CA ALA A 144 5.34 1.49 -16.84
C ALA A 144 4.32 0.55 -17.51
N ASP A 145 4.55 -0.76 -17.43
CA ASP A 145 3.74 -1.77 -18.09
C ASP A 145 2.68 -2.38 -17.16
N LEU A 146 2.83 -2.16 -15.85
CA LEU A 146 2.01 -2.79 -14.80
C LEU A 146 0.51 -2.49 -14.92
N LEU A 147 0.14 -1.32 -15.44
CA LEU A 147 -1.26 -0.86 -15.57
C LEU A 147 -1.75 -0.84 -17.01
N LEU A 148 -0.97 -1.38 -17.96
CA LEU A 148 -1.38 -1.46 -19.36
C LEU A 148 -2.42 -2.57 -19.52
N ASP A 149 -3.62 -2.21 -19.96
CA ASP A 149 -4.66 -3.16 -20.36
C ASP A 149 -5.23 -2.73 -21.72
N PRO A 150 -4.61 -3.19 -22.82
CA PRO A 150 -5.02 -2.80 -24.17
C PRO A 150 -6.49 -3.13 -24.48
N HIS A 151 -7.06 -4.15 -23.82
CA HIS A 151 -8.44 -4.53 -24.04
C HIS A 151 -9.39 -3.55 -23.35
N MET A 152 -9.14 -3.21 -22.08
CA MET A 152 -9.91 -2.18 -21.38
C MET A 152 -9.78 -0.81 -22.06
N ASP A 153 -8.57 -0.44 -22.48
CA ASP A 153 -8.31 0.82 -23.18
C ASP A 153 -9.12 0.91 -24.48
N GLN A 154 -9.17 -0.18 -25.26
CA GLN A 154 -9.98 -0.26 -26.48
C GLN A 154 -11.49 -0.13 -26.20
N GLU A 155 -12.00 -0.76 -25.14
CA GLU A 155 -13.41 -0.65 -24.77
C GLU A 155 -13.77 0.78 -24.31
N LEU A 156 -12.85 1.45 -23.62
CA LEU A 156 -13.02 2.85 -23.24
C LEU A 156 -13.05 3.76 -24.46
N GLU A 157 -12.15 3.57 -25.43
CA GLU A 157 -12.15 4.32 -26.70
C GLU A 157 -13.47 4.15 -27.47
N LYS A 158 -14.00 2.92 -27.56
CA LYS A 158 -15.30 2.65 -28.19
C LYS A 158 -16.44 3.37 -27.48
N LEU A 159 -16.43 3.42 -26.15
CA LEU A 159 -17.44 4.12 -25.37
C LEU A 159 -17.37 5.64 -25.59
N VAL A 160 -16.16 6.21 -25.59
CA VAL A 160 -15.94 7.63 -25.86
C VAL A 160 -16.46 7.99 -27.25
N ALA A 161 -16.16 7.19 -28.28
CA ALA A 161 -16.66 7.40 -29.64
C ALA A 161 -18.21 7.38 -29.71
N GLN A 162 -18.86 6.47 -28.96
CA GLN A 162 -20.32 6.42 -28.90
C GLN A 162 -20.91 7.66 -28.21
N VAL A 163 -20.36 8.09 -27.08
CA VAL A 163 -20.84 9.27 -26.35
C VAL A 163 -20.65 10.55 -27.19
N SER A 164 -19.50 10.70 -27.86
CA SER A 164 -19.26 11.83 -28.76
C SER A 164 -20.18 11.83 -29.98
N GLY A 165 -20.50 10.66 -30.54
CA GLY A 165 -21.47 10.52 -31.64
C GLY A 165 -22.91 10.87 -31.25
N LEU A 166 -23.27 10.69 -29.98
CA LEU A 166 -24.58 11.06 -29.44
C LEU A 166 -24.74 12.59 -29.23
N SER A 167 -23.65 13.33 -29.01
CA SER A 167 -23.70 14.80 -28.86
C SER A 167 -23.86 15.58 -30.18
N LEU A 168 -23.60 14.96 -31.33
CA LEU A 168 -23.74 15.60 -32.66
C LEU A 168 -25.04 15.24 -33.39
N SER A 169 -25.77 14.23 -32.92
CA SER A 169 -27.08 13.86 -33.48
C SER A 169 -28.22 14.68 -32.89
N ASN A 170 -28.12 16.01 -32.93
CA ASN A 170 -29.28 16.88 -32.69
C ASN A 170 -29.23 18.22 -33.44
N SER A 171 -28.61 18.25 -34.63
CA SER A 171 -28.70 19.39 -35.54
C SER A 171 -29.10 18.95 -36.96
N ASN A 172 -30.40 18.71 -37.15
CA ASN A 172 -31.00 18.82 -38.49
C ASN A 172 -31.39 20.29 -38.71
N PRO A 173 -30.85 20.99 -39.73
CA PRO A 173 -31.50 22.17 -40.26
C PRO A 173 -32.31 21.73 -41.48
N ALA A 174 -33.59 21.43 -41.29
CA ALA A 174 -34.51 21.27 -42.41
C ALA A 174 -35.89 21.82 -42.04
N SER A 175 -36.08 23.07 -42.46
CA SER A 175 -37.32 23.73 -42.86
C SER A 175 -38.59 22.86 -42.89
N GLY A 176 -39.63 23.36 -42.23
CA GLY A 176 -41.00 23.28 -42.75
C GLY A 176 -41.96 22.33 -42.04
N ASP A 177 -42.91 22.98 -41.37
CA ASP A 177 -44.31 22.56 -41.20
C ASP A 177 -44.74 21.85 -39.91
N ALA A 178 -45.90 22.32 -39.45
CA ALA A 178 -46.46 22.11 -38.13
C ALA A 178 -47.21 20.78 -38.01
N THR A 179 -47.48 20.41 -36.75
CA THR A 179 -48.47 19.40 -36.30
C THR A 179 -48.09 17.93 -36.46
N ASN A 180 -47.41 17.39 -35.46
CA ASN A 180 -47.87 16.21 -34.73
C ASN A 180 -46.98 15.99 -33.50
N VAL A 181 -47.58 15.71 -32.35
CA VAL A 181 -46.88 15.29 -31.13
C VAL A 181 -46.89 13.76 -31.12
N PRO A 182 -45.72 13.08 -31.24
CA PRO A 182 -45.63 11.70 -30.82
C PRO A 182 -45.10 11.65 -29.38
N SER A 183 -45.80 10.84 -28.60
CA SER A 183 -45.47 10.38 -27.26
C SER A 183 -43.98 10.04 -27.09
N ARG A 184 -43.41 10.68 -26.07
CA ARG A 184 -42.11 10.39 -25.44
C ARG A 184 -41.91 8.88 -25.23
N PRO A 185 -40.90 8.21 -25.80
CA PRO A 185 -40.39 7.01 -25.18
C PRO A 185 -39.53 7.44 -24.00
N SER A 186 -39.97 7.11 -22.80
CA SER A 186 -39.11 7.10 -21.62
C SER A 186 -37.95 6.15 -21.90
N LEU A 187 -36.79 6.70 -22.27
CA LEU A 187 -35.54 5.96 -22.30
C LEU A 187 -35.18 5.65 -20.85
N ARG A 188 -35.62 4.48 -20.39
CA ARG A 188 -35.13 3.89 -19.15
C ARG A 188 -33.61 3.78 -19.31
N LEU A 189 -32.86 4.63 -18.61
CA LEU A 189 -31.44 4.38 -18.36
C LEU A 189 -31.35 3.10 -17.53
N SER A 190 -31.27 1.95 -18.20
CA SER A 190 -30.78 0.73 -17.57
C SER A 190 -29.27 0.83 -17.53
N SER A 191 -28.72 1.03 -16.34
CA SER A 191 -27.31 0.87 -16.04
C SER A 191 -26.83 -0.54 -16.45
N PRO A 192 -25.66 -0.70 -17.09
CA PRO A 192 -25.18 -2.00 -17.53
C PRO A 192 -24.39 -2.76 -16.46
N TRP A 193 -24.48 -2.36 -15.19
CA TRP A 193 -23.81 -3.06 -14.09
C TRP A 193 -24.51 -4.38 -13.80
N ARG A 194 -24.14 -5.43 -14.54
CA ARG A 194 -24.36 -6.82 -14.13
C ARG A 194 -23.14 -7.30 -13.34
N PRO A 195 -23.31 -7.76 -12.09
CA PRO A 195 -22.28 -8.53 -11.40
C PRO A 195 -22.05 -9.86 -12.15
N LEU A 196 -20.79 -10.15 -12.50
CA LEU A 196 -20.39 -11.46 -13.00
C LEU A 196 -20.39 -12.47 -11.84
N LEU A 197 -21.57 -12.98 -11.49
CA LEU A 197 -21.67 -14.22 -10.71
C LEU A 197 -22.09 -15.34 -11.65
N HIS A 198 -21.10 -16.10 -12.09
CA HIS A 198 -21.31 -17.36 -12.78
C HIS A 198 -22.01 -18.35 -11.84
N ARG A 199 -23.32 -18.51 -12.10
CA ARG A 199 -24.22 -19.57 -11.66
C ARG A 199 -23.56 -20.96 -11.72
N ARG A 200 -23.30 -21.58 -10.56
CA ARG A 200 -23.27 -23.06 -10.45
C ARG A 200 -24.60 -23.50 -9.86
N LYS A 201 -25.42 -24.12 -10.70
CA LYS A 201 -26.74 -24.68 -10.36
C LYS A 201 -26.50 -25.97 -9.54
N MET A 202 -27.03 -26.05 -8.34
CA MET A 202 -27.25 -27.33 -7.66
C MET A 202 -28.64 -27.24 -7.02
N ASP A 203 -29.59 -27.89 -7.67
CA ASP A 203 -30.94 -28.10 -7.20
C ASP A 203 -30.87 -29.10 -6.03
N ALA A 204 -31.40 -28.74 -4.86
CA ALA A 204 -31.80 -29.68 -3.80
C ALA A 204 -32.77 -28.97 -2.86
N GLU A 205 -34.04 -29.36 -2.95
CA GLU A 205 -35.13 -28.96 -2.08
C GLU A 205 -34.82 -29.35 -0.63
N SER A 206 -35.07 -28.46 0.34
CA SER A 206 -35.16 -28.83 1.75
C SER A 206 -36.39 -28.15 2.33
N ASP A 207 -37.45 -28.94 2.41
CA ASP A 207 -38.70 -28.63 3.09
C ASP A 207 -38.44 -28.23 4.55
N GLY A 208 -39.29 -27.31 5.01
CA GLY A 208 -39.16 -26.68 6.30
C GLY A 208 -39.45 -27.59 7.49
N SER A 209 -39.04 -27.11 8.66
CA SER A 209 -39.72 -27.45 9.90
C SER A 209 -39.63 -26.25 10.84
N THR A 210 -40.81 -25.73 11.18
CA THR A 210 -41.06 -24.73 12.21
C THR A 210 -41.04 -25.36 13.59
N GLU A 211 -41.11 -24.49 14.61
CA GLU A 211 -41.53 -24.75 16.00
C GLU A 211 -40.43 -25.21 16.97
N GLU A 212 -40.27 -24.73 18.21
CA GLU A 212 -40.73 -23.60 19.03
C GLU A 212 -39.69 -23.54 20.18
N THR A 213 -39.62 -22.42 20.89
CA THR A 213 -38.85 -22.15 22.11
C THR A 213 -39.07 -23.14 23.26
N ASP A 214 -38.05 -23.35 24.13
CA ASP A 214 -38.23 -23.13 25.58
C ASP A 214 -36.88 -22.93 26.30
N SER A 215 -36.89 -22.00 27.25
CA SER A 215 -35.82 -21.65 28.17
C SER A 215 -35.90 -22.54 29.40
N SER A 216 -34.77 -22.86 30.05
CA SER A 216 -34.72 -23.02 31.51
C SER A 216 -33.26 -23.03 31.98
N GLU A 217 -32.96 -22.08 32.86
CA GLU A 217 -31.85 -22.11 33.82
C GLU A 217 -31.86 -23.40 34.65
N ASN A 218 -30.67 -23.94 34.95
CA ASN A 218 -30.17 -24.09 36.33
C ASN A 218 -28.70 -24.54 36.35
#